data_AF-A0A0C1KYX2-F1
#
_entry.id   AF-A0A0C1KYX2-F1
#
_cell.length_a   1.000
_cell.length_b   1.000
_cell.length_c   1.000
_cell.angle_alpha   90.00
_cell.angle_beta   90.00
_cell.angle_gamma   90.00
#
_symmetry.space_group_name_H-M   'P 1'
#
loop_
_entity.id
_entity.type
_entity.pdbx_description
1 polymer ?
#
loop_
_entity_poly.entity_id
_entity_poly.type
_entity_poly.pdbx_seq_one_letter_code
_entity_poly.pdbx_strand_id
1 'polypeptide(L)'
;MKKTVLALLGSCITALTFGQAEINQKLIELGKTYKDFMFRNTATKEVLKDAKANVPESLVYSTDFIVQTITTKNKLLSQQYLTRPDDQTLRQIFIIRAINHNLREENQIDNNKLIDSLNAAEIPAYELVDNYYGMLFTAVGNKNQPFNLAKVDFKLKDYKFKDETEKGIFFLRCMKDCNSVIWGYMNVVKPPNTKNAYENINKFPEFNGQPYYQYSDFYFTDFEMNIIKDQGRQSYKSYYLDKYFETLLFHLICLNREGGSEKEKNDLLLGSILKDSNLYKYTNYQDTLKEIFKVQKQ
;
A
#
# COMPACT_ATOMS: atom_id res chain seq x y z
N MET A 1 -35.85 33.14 -26.58
CA MET A 1 -34.51 32.99 -25.95
C MET A 1 -34.55 32.70 -24.46
N LYS A 2 -35.15 33.52 -23.57
CA LYS A 2 -35.14 33.27 -22.12
C LYS A 2 -35.74 31.92 -21.67
N LYS A 3 -36.87 31.48 -22.25
CA LYS A 3 -37.52 30.20 -21.89
C LYS A 3 -36.71 28.97 -22.33
N THR A 4 -36.03 29.04 -23.47
CA THR A 4 -35.17 27.96 -23.99
C THR A 4 -33.88 27.82 -23.17
N VAL A 5 -33.31 28.94 -22.73
CA VAL A 5 -32.13 28.96 -21.84
C VAL A 5 -32.46 28.40 -20.45
N LEU A 6 -33.63 28.73 -19.89
CA LEU A 6 -34.10 28.18 -18.61
C LEU A 6 -34.39 26.67 -18.67
N ALA A 7 -34.95 26.17 -19.78
CA ALA A 7 -35.17 24.74 -19.98
C ALA A 7 -33.85 23.97 -20.17
N LEU A 8 -32.88 24.53 -20.90
CA LEU A 8 -31.54 23.96 -21.02
C LEU A 8 -30.84 23.91 -19.65
N LEU A 9 -30.85 25.02 -18.90
CA LEU A 9 -30.28 25.08 -17.54
C LEU A 9 -30.93 24.08 -16.59
N GLY A 10 -32.26 23.95 -16.61
CA GLY A 10 -32.99 22.95 -15.82
C GLY A 10 -32.56 21.52 -16.18
N SER A 11 -32.44 21.20 -17.46
CA SER A 11 -32.02 19.87 -17.93
C SER A 11 -30.56 19.54 -17.57
N CYS A 12 -29.66 20.53 -17.63
CA CYS A 12 -28.26 20.36 -17.22
C CYS A 12 -28.12 20.15 -15.72
N ILE A 13 -28.87 20.89 -14.89
CA ILE A 13 -28.84 20.75 -13.43
C ILE A 13 -29.35 19.36 -13.01
N THR A 14 -30.44 18.88 -13.61
CA THR A 14 -30.95 17.53 -13.31
C THR A 14 -29.97 16.44 -13.71
N ALA A 15 -29.36 16.52 -14.90
CA ALA A 15 -28.39 15.53 -15.36
C ALA A 15 -27.15 15.45 -14.46
N LEU A 16 -26.69 16.59 -13.95
CA LEU A 16 -25.56 16.65 -13.00
C LEU A 16 -25.91 15.99 -11.65
N THR A 17 -27.11 16.23 -11.12
CA THR A 17 -27.54 15.61 -9.86
C THR A 17 -27.74 14.10 -9.96
N PHE A 18 -28.28 13.61 -11.08
CA PHE A 18 -28.47 12.17 -11.29
C PHE A 18 -27.14 11.44 -11.48
N GLY A 19 -26.21 12.00 -12.26
CA GLY A 19 -24.88 11.40 -12.45
C GLY A 19 -24.07 11.31 -11.15
N GLN A 20 -24.14 12.32 -10.28
CA GLN A 20 -23.46 12.29 -8.99
C GLN A 20 -24.06 11.23 -8.04
N ALA A 21 -25.39 11.07 -8.03
CA ALA A 21 -26.05 10.06 -7.22
C ALA A 21 -25.65 8.63 -7.62
N GLU A 22 -25.56 8.36 -8.93
CA GLU A 22 -25.10 7.06 -9.45
C GLU A 22 -23.65 6.76 -9.07
N ILE A 23 -22.76 7.76 -9.16
CA ILE A 23 -21.36 7.64 -8.73
C ILE A 23 -21.27 7.33 -7.24
N ASN A 24 -21.98 8.09 -6.39
CA ASN A 24 -21.96 7.88 -4.94
C ASN A 24 -22.48 6.48 -4.59
N GLN A 25 -23.58 6.05 -5.21
CA GLN A 25 -24.13 4.71 -5.00
C GLN A 25 -23.10 3.63 -5.35
N LYS A 26 -22.39 3.77 -6.48
CA LYS A 26 -21.39 2.79 -6.89
C LYS A 26 -20.16 2.77 -5.98
N LEU A 27 -19.70 3.93 -5.50
CA LEU A 27 -18.62 4.02 -4.50
C LEU A 27 -19.00 3.29 -3.20
N ILE A 28 -20.25 3.45 -2.74
CA ILE A 28 -20.77 2.78 -1.54
C ILE A 28 -20.85 1.27 -1.73
N GLU A 29 -21.37 0.82 -2.88
CA GLU A 29 -21.42 -0.59 -3.23
C GLU A 29 -20.02 -1.23 -3.20
N LEU A 30 -19.05 -0.62 -3.88
CA LEU A 30 -17.66 -1.09 -3.90
C LEU A 30 -17.02 -1.09 -2.51
N GLY A 31 -17.32 -0.09 -1.67
CA GLY A 31 -16.86 -0.04 -0.29
C GLY A 31 -17.37 -1.20 0.56
N LYS A 32 -18.65 -1.58 0.39
CA LYS A 32 -19.25 -2.76 1.04
C LYS A 32 -18.63 -4.04 0.53
N THR A 33 -18.53 -4.22 -0.80
CA THR A 33 -17.90 -5.40 -1.39
C THR A 33 -16.44 -5.55 -0.94
N TYR A 34 -15.69 -4.45 -0.91
CA TYR A 34 -14.31 -4.47 -0.43
C TYR A 34 -14.24 -4.88 1.04
N LYS A 35 -15.07 -4.30 1.92
CA LYS A 35 -15.14 -4.69 3.34
C LYS A 35 -15.30 -6.19 3.50
N ASP A 36 -16.25 -6.77 2.75
CA ASP A 36 -16.62 -8.17 2.90
C ASP A 36 -15.55 -9.11 2.37
N PHE A 37 -14.82 -8.72 1.31
CA PHE A 37 -13.91 -9.62 0.59
C PHE A 37 -12.45 -9.18 0.54
N MET A 38 -12.00 -8.13 1.25
CA MET A 38 -10.59 -7.68 1.17
C MET A 38 -9.58 -8.64 1.83
N PHE A 39 -10.05 -9.58 2.66
CA PHE A 39 -9.19 -10.52 3.38
C PHE A 39 -9.11 -11.87 2.65
N ARG A 40 -8.88 -12.98 3.36
CA ARG A 40 -8.61 -14.30 2.77
C ARG A 40 -9.83 -15.00 2.16
N ASN A 41 -11.04 -14.57 2.46
CA ASN A 41 -12.25 -15.11 1.83
C ASN A 41 -12.32 -14.71 0.35
N THR A 42 -13.02 -15.50 -0.48
CA THR A 42 -13.05 -15.31 -1.94
C THR A 42 -14.43 -14.85 -2.39
N ALA A 43 -14.50 -13.82 -3.23
CA ALA A 43 -15.75 -13.38 -3.85
C ALA A 43 -16.25 -14.40 -4.88
N THR A 44 -17.56 -14.64 -4.95
CA THR A 44 -18.15 -15.52 -5.97
C THR A 44 -18.19 -14.83 -7.32
N LYS A 45 -18.42 -15.60 -8.40
CA LYS A 45 -18.51 -15.04 -9.76
C LYS A 45 -19.66 -14.04 -9.88
N GLU A 46 -20.76 -14.29 -9.18
CA GLU A 46 -21.93 -13.44 -9.12
C GLU A 46 -21.59 -12.10 -8.45
N VAL A 47 -20.91 -12.13 -7.29
CA VAL A 47 -20.44 -10.90 -6.62
C VAL A 47 -19.52 -10.09 -7.52
N LEU A 48 -18.60 -10.75 -8.25
CA LEU A 48 -17.70 -10.07 -9.18
C LEU A 48 -18.45 -9.47 -10.39
N LYS A 49 -19.48 -10.16 -10.88
CA LYS A 49 -20.33 -9.68 -11.98
C LYS A 49 -21.13 -8.46 -11.54
N ASP A 50 -21.72 -8.50 -10.36
CA ASP A 50 -22.54 -7.43 -9.79
C ASP A 50 -21.68 -6.18 -9.52
N ALA A 51 -20.49 -6.36 -8.94
CA ALA A 51 -19.53 -5.28 -8.73
C ALA A 51 -19.16 -4.55 -10.04
N LYS A 52 -19.19 -5.26 -11.18
CA LYS A 52 -18.89 -4.72 -12.51
C LYS A 52 -20.13 -4.24 -13.30
N ALA A 53 -21.33 -4.40 -12.76
CA ALA A 53 -22.55 -3.95 -13.42
C ALA A 53 -22.75 -2.44 -13.22
N ASN A 54 -23.29 -1.78 -14.26
CA ASN A 54 -23.73 -0.37 -14.23
C ASN A 54 -22.65 0.59 -13.69
N VAL A 55 -21.40 0.39 -14.09
CA VAL A 55 -20.27 1.21 -13.64
C VAL A 55 -20.22 2.51 -14.45
N PRO A 56 -20.31 3.69 -13.79
CA PRO A 56 -20.09 4.96 -14.48
C PRO A 56 -18.70 4.99 -15.14
N GLU A 57 -18.58 5.61 -16.31
CA GLU A 57 -17.33 5.66 -17.08
C GLU A 57 -16.14 6.15 -16.24
N SER A 58 -16.38 7.17 -15.42
CA SER A 58 -15.38 7.77 -14.52
C SER A 58 -14.92 6.85 -13.37
N LEU A 59 -15.57 5.70 -13.16
CA LEU A 59 -15.24 4.74 -12.10
C LEU A 59 -14.68 3.42 -12.62
N VAL A 60 -14.59 3.21 -13.93
CA VAL A 60 -14.20 1.92 -14.52
C VAL A 60 -12.89 1.39 -13.94
N TYR A 61 -11.85 2.24 -13.88
CA TYR A 61 -10.56 1.83 -13.32
C TYR A 61 -10.64 1.50 -11.83
N SER A 62 -11.27 2.36 -11.03
CA SER A 62 -11.45 2.14 -9.59
C SER A 62 -12.23 0.86 -9.32
N THR A 63 -13.30 0.59 -10.07
CA THR A 63 -14.06 -0.67 -9.99
C THR A 63 -13.18 -1.87 -10.32
N ASP A 64 -12.44 -1.83 -11.43
CA ASP A 64 -11.57 -2.93 -11.82
C ASP A 64 -10.47 -3.18 -10.78
N PHE A 65 -9.88 -2.13 -10.21
CA PHE A 65 -8.93 -2.23 -9.12
C PHE A 65 -9.53 -2.93 -7.91
N ILE A 66 -10.70 -2.47 -7.42
CA ILE A 66 -11.36 -3.09 -6.27
C ILE A 66 -11.69 -4.56 -6.53
N VAL A 67 -12.17 -4.89 -7.74
CA VAL A 67 -12.40 -6.29 -8.13
C VAL A 67 -11.11 -7.11 -8.07
N GLN A 68 -9.97 -6.57 -8.52
CA GLN A 68 -8.69 -7.27 -8.37
C GLN A 68 -8.29 -7.44 -6.91
N THR A 69 -8.59 -6.47 -6.03
CA THR A 69 -8.26 -6.59 -4.60
C THR A 69 -9.02 -7.69 -3.85
N ILE A 70 -10.19 -8.11 -4.37
CA ILE A 70 -11.01 -9.15 -3.77
C ILE A 70 -10.90 -10.52 -4.47
N THR A 71 -10.22 -10.56 -5.63
CA THR A 71 -10.04 -11.75 -6.47
C THR A 71 -8.75 -12.50 -6.12
N THR A 72 -8.79 -13.83 -6.09
CA THR A 72 -7.59 -14.68 -5.94
C THR A 72 -6.84 -14.82 -7.26
N LYS A 73 -5.52 -15.03 -7.21
CA LYS A 73 -4.66 -15.02 -8.42
C LYS A 73 -4.88 -13.75 -9.26
N ASN A 74 -4.97 -12.62 -8.57
CA ASN A 74 -5.25 -11.33 -9.20
C ASN A 74 -4.09 -10.86 -10.08
N LYS A 75 -4.37 -9.82 -10.85
CA LYS A 75 -3.43 -9.17 -11.77
C LYS A 75 -2.83 -7.89 -11.20
N LEU A 76 -2.89 -7.66 -9.88
CA LEU A 76 -2.43 -6.42 -9.25
C LEU A 76 -0.93 -6.12 -9.47
N LEU A 77 -0.13 -7.15 -9.76
CA LEU A 77 1.29 -7.00 -10.10
C LEU A 77 1.55 -6.80 -11.60
N SER A 78 0.51 -6.57 -12.40
CA SER A 78 0.68 -6.19 -13.80
C SER A 78 0.97 -4.70 -13.95
N GLN A 79 1.62 -4.33 -15.05
CA GLN A 79 1.98 -2.94 -15.38
C GLN A 79 0.82 -1.96 -15.17
N GLN A 80 -0.41 -2.36 -15.52
CA GLN A 80 -1.61 -1.53 -15.40
C GLN A 80 -1.80 -0.99 -13.97
N TYR A 81 -1.71 -1.86 -12.96
CA TYR A 81 -1.96 -1.47 -11.56
C TYR A 81 -0.71 -1.04 -10.79
N LEU A 82 0.47 -1.39 -11.29
CA LEU A 82 1.72 -0.88 -10.73
C LEU A 82 1.98 0.57 -11.13
N THR A 83 1.56 0.94 -12.35
CA THR A 83 1.63 2.33 -12.84
C THR A 83 0.75 3.23 -11.99
N ARG A 84 1.28 4.39 -11.60
CA ARG A 84 0.56 5.41 -10.85
C ARG A 84 -0.72 5.84 -11.60
N PRO A 85 -1.91 5.65 -11.02
CA PRO A 85 -3.14 6.13 -11.63
C PRO A 85 -3.25 7.66 -11.52
N ASP A 86 -4.23 8.23 -12.20
CA ASP A 86 -4.54 9.66 -12.10
C ASP A 86 -5.10 10.02 -10.71
N ASP A 87 -5.08 11.32 -10.40
CA ASP A 87 -5.45 11.81 -9.06
C ASP A 87 -6.95 11.62 -8.73
N GLN A 88 -7.82 11.58 -9.74
CA GLN A 88 -9.24 11.32 -9.55
C GLN A 88 -9.45 9.85 -9.15
N THR A 89 -8.82 8.92 -9.85
CA THR A 89 -8.82 7.49 -9.53
C THR A 89 -8.25 7.23 -8.12
N LEU A 90 -7.12 7.85 -7.78
CA LEU A 90 -6.53 7.76 -6.43
C LEU A 90 -7.53 8.20 -5.34
N ARG A 91 -8.23 9.32 -5.56
CA ARG A 91 -9.26 9.83 -4.63
C ARG A 91 -10.45 8.89 -4.51
N GLN A 92 -10.96 8.36 -5.62
CA GLN A 92 -12.08 7.41 -5.60
C GLN A 92 -11.73 6.16 -4.79
N ILE A 93 -10.54 5.60 -4.97
CA ILE A 93 -10.06 4.43 -4.21
C ILE A 93 -9.89 4.77 -2.73
N PHE A 94 -9.43 5.97 -2.40
CA PHE A 94 -9.39 6.48 -1.03
C PHE A 94 -10.78 6.51 -0.41
N ILE A 95 -11.77 7.07 -1.11
CA ILE A 95 -13.16 7.13 -0.66
C ILE A 95 -13.74 5.72 -0.43
N ILE A 96 -13.50 4.79 -1.35
CA ILE A 96 -13.95 3.39 -1.21
C ILE A 96 -13.38 2.75 0.07
N ARG A 97 -12.08 2.97 0.35
CA ARG A 97 -11.46 2.48 1.60
C ARG A 97 -12.01 3.17 2.83
N ALA A 98 -12.27 4.48 2.77
CA ALA A 98 -12.88 5.24 3.85
C ALA A 98 -14.30 4.73 4.18
N ILE A 99 -15.11 4.40 3.17
CA ILE A 99 -16.43 3.77 3.34
C ILE A 99 -16.29 2.42 4.06
N ASN A 100 -15.35 1.56 3.64
CA ASN A 100 -15.10 0.30 4.34
C ASN A 100 -14.76 0.50 5.83
N HIS A 101 -13.94 1.51 6.16
CA HIS A 101 -13.64 1.84 7.55
C HIS A 101 -14.87 2.36 8.30
N ASN A 102 -15.62 3.29 7.70
CA ASN A 102 -16.85 3.83 8.28
C ASN A 102 -17.87 2.73 8.60
N LEU A 103 -18.01 1.72 7.74
CA LEU A 103 -18.87 0.53 7.95
C LEU A 103 -18.41 -0.40 9.10
N ARG A 104 -17.30 -0.08 9.79
CA ARG A 104 -16.78 -0.80 10.96
C ARG A 104 -16.84 0.03 12.24
N GLU A 105 -17.15 1.32 12.14
CA GLU A 105 -17.30 2.19 13.30
C GLU A 105 -18.64 1.94 14.00
N GLU A 106 -18.68 2.19 15.31
CA GLU A 106 -19.94 2.13 16.08
C GLU A 106 -20.86 3.30 15.72
N ASN A 107 -20.29 4.52 15.62
CA ASN A 107 -21.02 5.74 15.28
C ASN A 107 -20.78 6.12 13.81
N GLN A 108 -21.33 5.32 12.90
CA GLN A 108 -21.13 5.49 11.45
C GLN A 108 -21.75 6.79 10.95
N ILE A 109 -21.00 7.54 10.14
CA ILE A 109 -21.52 8.69 9.40
C ILE A 109 -22.29 8.16 8.18
N ASP A 110 -23.34 8.86 7.74
CA ASP A 110 -23.98 8.55 6.47
C ASP A 110 -22.95 8.58 5.31
N ASN A 111 -22.94 7.54 4.47
CA ASN A 111 -21.89 7.41 3.47
C ASN A 111 -21.94 8.49 2.39
N ASN A 112 -23.11 9.06 2.07
CA ASN A 112 -23.15 10.20 1.14
C ASN A 112 -22.51 11.42 1.77
N LYS A 113 -22.81 11.71 3.04
CA LYS A 113 -22.15 12.79 3.80
C LYS A 113 -20.63 12.60 3.89
N LEU A 114 -20.18 11.36 4.08
CA LEU A 114 -18.75 11.02 4.06
C LEU A 114 -18.12 11.31 2.69
N ILE A 115 -18.77 10.87 1.61
CA ILE A 115 -18.29 11.11 0.24
C ILE A 115 -18.21 12.62 -0.04
N ASP A 116 -19.25 13.39 0.29
CA ASP A 116 -19.28 14.83 0.09
C ASP A 116 -18.14 15.53 0.85
N SER A 117 -17.93 15.15 2.12
CA SER A 117 -16.83 15.65 2.94
C SER A 117 -15.46 15.36 2.32
N LEU A 118 -15.23 14.13 1.86
CA LEU A 118 -13.96 13.71 1.25
C LEU A 118 -13.73 14.33 -0.13
N ASN A 119 -14.79 14.65 -0.88
CA ASN A 119 -14.67 15.37 -2.14
C ASN A 119 -14.32 16.85 -1.92
N ALA A 120 -14.85 17.47 -0.87
CA ALA A 120 -14.55 18.85 -0.51
C ALA A 120 -13.17 19.01 0.17
N ALA A 121 -12.64 17.94 0.78
CA ALA A 121 -11.38 17.98 1.51
C ALA A 121 -10.14 18.02 0.59
N GLU A 122 -9.18 18.87 0.97
CA GLU A 122 -7.83 18.85 0.43
C GLU A 122 -7.00 17.72 1.07
N ILE A 123 -7.13 16.53 0.49
CA ILE A 123 -6.36 15.35 0.93
C ILE A 123 -4.96 15.41 0.31
N PRO A 124 -3.88 15.30 1.10
CA PRO A 124 -2.51 15.30 0.58
C PRO A 124 -2.31 14.20 -0.47
N ALA A 125 -1.66 14.54 -1.59
CA ALA A 125 -1.46 13.61 -2.70
C ALA A 125 -0.74 12.32 -2.27
N TYR A 126 0.28 12.43 -1.42
CA TYR A 126 1.03 11.28 -0.92
C TYR A 126 0.20 10.34 -0.03
N GLU A 127 -0.82 10.85 0.67
CA GLU A 127 -1.76 10.01 1.42
C GLU A 127 -2.66 9.20 0.48
N LEU A 128 -3.06 9.78 -0.65
CA LEU A 128 -3.82 9.05 -1.68
C LEU A 128 -2.98 7.96 -2.34
N VAL A 129 -1.71 8.24 -2.65
CA VAL A 129 -0.74 7.29 -3.22
C VAL A 129 -0.44 6.16 -2.24
N ASP A 130 -0.19 6.50 -0.98
CA ASP A 130 0.07 5.55 0.10
C ASP A 130 -1.15 4.64 0.35
N ASN A 131 -2.36 5.20 0.29
CA ASN A 131 -3.59 4.42 0.36
C ASN A 131 -3.70 3.42 -0.80
N TYR A 132 -3.44 3.85 -2.03
CA TYR A 132 -3.53 3.02 -3.22
C TYR A 132 -2.58 1.81 -3.15
N TYR A 133 -1.28 2.07 -2.96
CA TYR A 133 -0.29 1.00 -2.92
C TYR A 133 -0.40 0.14 -1.64
N GLY A 134 -0.86 0.73 -0.53
CA GLY A 134 -1.21 -0.04 0.66
C GLY A 134 -2.31 -1.08 0.38
N MET A 135 -3.39 -0.68 -0.31
CA MET A 135 -4.44 -1.62 -0.71
C MET A 135 -3.93 -2.67 -1.70
N LEU A 136 -3.11 -2.26 -2.67
CA LEU A 136 -2.53 -3.14 -3.69
C LEU A 136 -1.72 -4.27 -3.05
N PHE A 137 -0.72 -3.95 -2.23
CA PHE A 137 0.18 -4.95 -1.65
C PHE A 137 -0.51 -5.80 -0.58
N THR A 138 -1.42 -5.23 0.21
CA THR A 138 -2.22 -6.00 1.17
C THR A 138 -3.09 -7.02 0.45
N ALA A 139 -3.69 -6.65 -0.69
CA ALA A 139 -4.47 -7.59 -1.48
C ALA A 139 -3.60 -8.65 -2.16
N VAL A 140 -2.44 -8.31 -2.71
CA VAL A 140 -1.46 -9.29 -3.22
C VAL A 140 -1.12 -10.30 -2.14
N GLY A 141 -0.78 -9.83 -0.94
CA GLY A 141 -0.50 -10.66 0.22
C GLY A 141 -1.67 -11.56 0.59
N ASN A 142 -2.89 -11.05 0.69
CA ASN A 142 -4.05 -11.84 1.13
C ASN A 142 -4.58 -12.82 0.08
N LYS A 143 -4.45 -12.49 -1.21
CA LYS A 143 -5.15 -13.17 -2.31
C LYS A 143 -4.28 -14.07 -3.16
N ASN A 144 -2.98 -13.84 -3.18
CA ASN A 144 -2.03 -14.65 -3.95
C ASN A 144 -1.24 -15.52 -2.97
N GLN A 145 -1.93 -16.55 -2.47
CA GLN A 145 -1.39 -17.51 -1.51
C GLN A 145 -0.99 -18.83 -2.20
N PRO A 146 0.14 -19.46 -1.81
CA PRO A 146 1.11 -18.99 -0.82
C PRO A 146 1.86 -17.74 -1.29
N PHE A 147 2.23 -16.86 -0.35
CA PHE A 147 3.00 -15.65 -0.65
C PHE A 147 4.29 -16.01 -1.41
N ASN A 148 4.47 -15.41 -2.59
CA ASN A 148 5.70 -15.57 -3.37
C ASN A 148 5.88 -14.41 -4.37
N LEU A 149 6.92 -13.61 -4.18
CA LEU A 149 7.33 -12.54 -5.08
C LEU A 149 8.74 -12.77 -5.67
N ALA A 150 9.33 -13.96 -5.52
CA ALA A 150 10.71 -14.25 -5.96
C ALA A 150 10.97 -13.99 -7.44
N LYS A 151 9.91 -14.05 -8.27
CA LYS A 151 9.99 -13.83 -9.72
C LYS A 151 9.53 -12.43 -10.14
N VAL A 152 9.27 -11.56 -9.17
CA VAL A 152 8.76 -10.21 -9.41
C VAL A 152 9.93 -9.24 -9.28
N ASP A 153 10.17 -8.50 -10.36
CA ASP A 153 11.14 -7.42 -10.40
C ASP A 153 10.42 -6.12 -10.75
N PHE A 154 10.35 -5.21 -9.78
CA PHE A 154 9.66 -3.95 -9.93
C PHE A 154 10.52 -2.93 -10.69
N LYS A 155 10.12 -2.61 -11.93
CA LYS A 155 10.77 -1.61 -12.77
C LYS A 155 10.19 -0.22 -12.48
N LEU A 156 10.64 0.41 -11.39
CA LEU A 156 10.04 1.64 -10.86
C LEU A 156 10.01 2.81 -11.86
N LYS A 157 10.99 2.86 -12.78
CA LYS A 157 11.03 3.88 -13.84
C LYS A 157 9.86 3.78 -14.83
N ASP A 158 9.23 2.61 -14.95
CA ASP A 158 8.15 2.36 -15.91
C ASP A 158 6.76 2.72 -15.34
N TYR A 159 6.67 3.01 -14.03
CA TYR A 159 5.39 3.18 -13.31
C TYR A 159 4.89 4.62 -13.21
N LYS A 160 5.53 5.58 -13.87
CA LYS A 160 5.07 6.98 -14.00
C LYS A 160 4.79 7.69 -12.67
N PHE A 161 5.56 7.37 -11.62
CA PHE A 161 5.56 8.15 -10.38
C PHE A 161 5.92 9.62 -10.65
N LYS A 162 5.30 10.55 -9.91
CA LYS A 162 5.54 11.99 -10.07
C LYS A 162 6.92 12.40 -9.57
N ASP A 163 7.42 11.74 -8.53
CA ASP A 163 8.67 12.08 -7.85
C ASP A 163 9.24 10.89 -7.06
N GLU A 164 10.38 11.11 -6.40
CA GLU A 164 11.04 10.13 -5.54
C GLU A 164 10.23 9.77 -4.29
N THR A 165 9.33 10.65 -3.83
CA THR A 165 8.47 10.38 -2.67
C THR A 165 7.47 9.28 -3.00
N GLU A 166 6.81 9.37 -4.16
CA GLU A 166 5.86 8.33 -4.60
C GLU A 166 6.55 6.97 -4.84
N LYS A 167 7.79 6.98 -5.37
CA LYS A 167 8.61 5.76 -5.48
C LYS A 167 8.94 5.16 -4.11
N GLY A 168 9.34 6.01 -3.16
CA GLY A 168 9.59 5.63 -1.78
C GLY A 168 8.37 5.01 -1.11
N ILE A 169 7.19 5.61 -1.29
CA ILE A 169 5.90 5.09 -0.79
C ILE A 169 5.62 3.69 -1.36
N PHE A 170 5.77 3.50 -2.67
CA PHE A 170 5.58 2.20 -3.32
C PHE A 170 6.48 1.13 -2.70
N PHE A 171 7.78 1.42 -2.61
CA PHE A 171 8.77 0.49 -2.04
C PHE A 171 8.43 0.16 -0.58
N LEU A 172 8.20 1.18 0.24
CA LEU A 172 7.97 1.02 1.67
C LEU A 172 6.66 0.28 1.98
N ARG A 173 5.61 0.50 1.18
CA ARG A 173 4.38 -0.29 1.27
C ARG A 173 4.61 -1.76 0.96
N CYS A 174 5.32 -2.07 -0.12
CA CYS A 174 5.70 -3.45 -0.46
C CYS A 174 6.48 -4.11 0.68
N MET A 175 7.51 -3.42 1.19
CA MET A 175 8.37 -3.97 2.24
C MET A 175 7.66 -4.12 3.58
N LYS A 176 6.74 -3.22 3.93
CA LYS A 176 5.89 -3.37 5.12
C LYS A 176 5.02 -4.64 5.04
N ASP A 177 4.49 -4.98 3.86
CA ASP A 177 3.71 -6.21 3.71
C ASP A 177 4.62 -7.46 3.67
N CYS A 178 5.81 -7.39 3.06
CA CYS A 178 6.83 -8.45 3.16
C CYS A 178 7.25 -8.71 4.62
N ASN A 179 7.47 -7.64 5.40
CA ASN A 179 7.75 -7.72 6.84
C ASN A 179 6.65 -8.49 7.58
N SER A 180 5.38 -8.18 7.30
CA SER A 180 4.26 -8.81 8.00
C SER A 180 4.21 -10.34 7.83
N VAL A 181 4.70 -10.87 6.71
CA VAL A 181 4.78 -12.31 6.44
C VAL A 181 5.80 -13.00 7.35
N ILE A 182 6.90 -12.32 7.69
CA ILE A 182 7.97 -12.88 8.52
C ILE A 182 7.85 -12.51 10.01
N TRP A 183 7.12 -11.43 10.30
CA TRP A 183 7.03 -10.85 11.65
C TRP A 183 6.53 -11.86 12.69
N GLY A 184 5.50 -12.64 12.36
CA GLY A 184 4.96 -13.66 13.28
C GLY A 184 5.98 -14.74 13.65
N TYR A 185 6.80 -15.18 12.70
CA TYR A 185 7.85 -16.16 12.95
C TYR A 185 8.97 -15.62 13.83
N MET A 186 9.28 -14.32 13.70
CA MET A 186 10.36 -13.67 14.43
C MET A 186 9.95 -13.23 15.84
N ASN A 187 8.72 -12.73 16.00
CA ASN A 187 8.28 -12.06 17.23
C ASN A 187 7.31 -12.87 18.10
N VAL A 188 6.42 -13.67 17.50
CA VAL A 188 5.38 -14.40 18.24
C VAL A 188 5.88 -15.76 18.71
N VAL A 189 6.55 -16.52 17.84
CA VAL A 189 7.10 -17.84 18.18
C VAL A 189 8.34 -17.69 19.07
N LYS A 190 8.44 -18.49 20.13
CA LYS A 190 9.59 -18.50 21.07
C LYS A 190 10.16 -19.93 21.20
N PRO A 191 11.43 -20.17 20.84
CA PRO A 191 12.36 -19.23 20.19
C PRO A 191 11.89 -18.82 18.77
N PRO A 192 12.41 -17.71 18.20
CA PRO A 192 12.08 -17.30 16.84
C PRO A 192 12.24 -18.44 15.82
N ASN A 193 11.28 -18.60 14.91
CA ASN A 193 11.33 -19.59 13.85
C ASN A 193 12.06 -19.02 12.62
N THR A 194 13.38 -18.95 12.73
CA THR A 194 14.26 -18.35 11.71
C THR A 194 14.25 -19.11 10.39
N LYS A 195 14.06 -20.43 10.42
CA LYS A 195 13.92 -21.24 9.21
C LYS A 195 12.74 -20.78 8.34
N ASN A 196 11.53 -20.74 8.91
CA ASN A 196 10.33 -20.33 8.14
C ASN A 196 10.37 -18.84 7.77
N ALA A 197 10.97 -17.99 8.60
CA ALA A 197 11.20 -16.59 8.25
C ALA A 197 12.13 -16.49 7.02
N TYR A 198 13.26 -17.20 7.03
CA TYR A 198 14.23 -17.21 5.94
C TYR A 198 13.64 -17.75 4.63
N GLU A 199 12.87 -18.85 4.70
CA GLU A 199 12.14 -19.38 3.54
C GLU A 199 11.18 -18.36 2.91
N ASN A 200 10.59 -17.45 3.71
CA ASN A 200 9.74 -16.38 3.17
C ASN A 200 10.54 -15.17 2.69
N ILE A 201 11.67 -14.84 3.31
CA ILE A 201 12.59 -13.79 2.82
C ILE A 201 13.11 -14.13 1.42
N ASN A 202 13.43 -15.39 1.16
CA ASN A 202 13.84 -15.87 -0.17
C ASN A 202 12.76 -15.72 -1.26
N LYS A 203 11.55 -15.29 -0.88
CA LYS A 203 10.44 -15.00 -1.78
C LYS A 203 10.16 -13.51 -1.93
N PHE A 204 10.99 -12.64 -1.37
CA PHE A 204 10.86 -11.19 -1.54
C PHE A 204 11.23 -10.78 -2.97
N PRO A 205 10.70 -9.64 -3.45
CA PRO A 205 10.89 -9.20 -4.81
C PRO A 205 12.28 -8.59 -5.04
N GLU A 206 12.55 -8.30 -6.31
CA GLU A 206 13.61 -7.41 -6.73
C GLU A 206 13.04 -6.04 -7.11
N PHE A 207 13.90 -5.03 -7.11
CA PHE A 207 13.60 -3.69 -7.59
C PHE A 207 14.69 -3.26 -8.56
N ASN A 208 14.31 -2.95 -9.79
CA ASN A 208 15.22 -2.61 -10.88
C ASN A 208 16.34 -3.65 -11.10
N GLY A 209 16.03 -4.94 -10.91
CA GLY A 209 16.97 -6.06 -11.04
C GLY A 209 17.97 -6.19 -9.89
N GLN A 210 17.73 -5.51 -8.77
CA GLN A 210 18.51 -5.65 -7.54
C GLN A 210 17.66 -6.25 -6.42
N PRO A 211 18.26 -7.03 -5.51
CA PRO A 211 17.57 -7.51 -4.32
C PRO A 211 16.93 -6.36 -3.53
N TYR A 212 15.76 -6.61 -2.94
CA TYR A 212 15.00 -5.60 -2.18
C TYR A 212 15.81 -4.84 -1.12
N TYR A 213 16.84 -5.48 -0.55
CA TYR A 213 17.64 -4.87 0.52
C TYR A 213 18.60 -3.79 0.00
N GLN A 214 18.85 -3.71 -1.31
CA GLN A 214 19.77 -2.72 -1.91
C GLN A 214 19.07 -1.42 -2.33
N TYR A 215 17.74 -1.33 -2.23
CA TYR A 215 17.05 -0.07 -2.48
C TYR A 215 17.40 0.94 -1.39
N SER A 216 17.90 2.12 -1.78
CA SER A 216 18.41 3.14 -0.84
C SER A 216 17.84 4.55 -1.06
N ASP A 217 16.91 4.73 -2.00
CA ASP A 217 16.40 6.04 -2.40
C ASP A 217 15.35 6.57 -1.41
N PHE A 218 15.81 6.89 -0.20
CA PHE A 218 14.97 7.37 0.93
C PHE A 218 15.28 8.80 1.35
N TYR A 219 15.93 9.59 0.49
CA TYR A 219 16.28 10.99 0.77
C TYR A 219 15.19 11.99 0.34
N PHE A 220 13.97 11.53 0.03
CA PHE A 220 12.81 12.38 -0.19
C PHE A 220 12.39 13.15 1.08
N THR A 221 11.62 14.23 0.97
CA THR A 221 11.19 15.00 2.16
C THR A 221 10.20 14.18 2.98
N ASP A 222 10.44 14.09 4.30
CA ASP A 222 9.49 13.44 5.21
C ASP A 222 8.19 14.23 5.30
N PHE A 223 7.08 13.53 5.53
CA PHE A 223 5.76 14.14 5.69
C PHE A 223 5.00 13.37 6.76
N GLU A 224 3.94 13.99 7.26
CA GLU A 224 3.09 13.36 8.26
C GLU A 224 1.77 12.89 7.68
N MET A 225 1.22 11.82 8.24
CA MET A 225 -0.14 11.38 7.97
C MET A 225 -0.66 10.53 9.14
N ASN A 226 -1.96 10.25 9.15
CA ASN A 226 -2.54 9.32 10.13
C ASN A 226 -2.26 7.89 9.66
N ILE A 227 -1.26 7.22 10.26
CA ILE A 227 -0.86 5.87 9.86
C ILE A 227 -1.55 4.82 10.74
N ILE A 228 -1.42 4.98 12.06
CA ILE A 228 -2.14 4.18 13.05
C ILE A 228 -3.36 4.97 13.50
N LYS A 229 -4.52 4.30 13.49
CA LYS A 229 -5.78 4.87 13.96
C LYS A 229 -5.60 5.40 15.40
N ASP A 230 -6.17 6.57 15.67
CA ASP A 230 -6.23 7.21 16.99
C ASP A 230 -4.87 7.61 17.61
N GLN A 231 -3.77 7.59 16.84
CA GLN A 231 -2.45 8.06 17.30
C GLN A 231 -2.06 9.45 16.76
N GLY A 232 -2.98 10.10 16.05
CA GLY A 232 -2.71 11.38 15.40
C GLY A 232 -1.75 11.26 14.21
N ARG A 233 -1.21 12.41 13.80
CA ARG A 233 -0.28 12.50 12.67
C ARG A 233 1.09 11.97 13.07
N GLN A 234 1.64 11.10 12.24
CA GLN A 234 2.91 10.43 12.46
C GLN A 234 3.85 10.68 11.27
N SER A 235 5.15 10.81 11.54
CA SER A 235 6.17 10.84 10.49
C SER A 235 6.10 9.57 9.64
N TYR A 236 5.99 9.75 8.33
CA TYR A 236 5.93 8.66 7.37
C TYR A 236 7.21 7.84 7.41
N LYS A 237 8.36 8.51 7.36
CA LYS A 237 9.65 7.84 7.41
C LYS A 237 9.87 7.12 8.73
N SER A 238 9.63 7.75 9.87
CA SER A 238 9.82 7.11 11.17
C SER A 238 8.98 5.84 11.33
N TYR A 239 7.79 5.78 10.74
CA TYR A 239 6.98 4.55 10.78
C TYR A 239 7.49 3.49 9.79
N TYR A 240 7.63 3.84 8.51
CA TYR A 240 7.87 2.84 7.47
C TYR A 240 9.35 2.44 7.35
N LEU A 241 10.30 3.36 7.56
CA LEU A 241 11.71 2.99 7.59
C LEU A 241 12.02 2.12 8.81
N ASP A 242 11.42 2.37 9.97
CA ASP A 242 11.57 1.48 11.12
C ASP A 242 11.19 0.03 10.79
N LYS A 243 10.08 -0.17 10.07
CA LYS A 243 9.67 -1.49 9.58
C LYS A 243 10.61 -2.09 8.55
N TYR A 244 11.20 -1.26 7.70
CA TYR A 244 12.18 -1.73 6.75
C TYR A 244 13.50 -2.13 7.44
N PHE A 245 13.99 -1.33 8.40
CA PHE A 245 15.12 -1.68 9.27
C PHE A 245 14.85 -2.99 10.03
N GLU A 246 13.67 -3.16 10.63
CA GLU A 246 13.24 -4.41 11.28
C GLU A 246 13.36 -5.60 10.32
N THR A 247 12.92 -5.44 9.07
CA THR A 247 13.00 -6.48 8.03
C THR A 247 14.43 -6.87 7.71
N LEU A 248 15.32 -5.89 7.56
CA LEU A 248 16.74 -6.12 7.24
C LEU A 248 17.46 -6.79 8.41
N LEU A 249 17.16 -6.40 9.64
CA LEU A 249 17.71 -7.04 10.83
C LEU A 249 17.21 -8.47 11.01
N PHE A 250 15.93 -8.74 10.72
CA PHE A 250 15.42 -10.13 10.68
C PHE A 250 16.11 -10.96 9.61
N HIS A 251 16.37 -10.39 8.44
CA HIS A 251 17.14 -11.08 7.41
C HIS A 251 18.56 -11.41 7.89
N LEU A 252 19.25 -10.46 8.52
CA LEU A 252 20.58 -10.71 9.09
C LEU A 252 20.56 -11.82 10.16
N ILE A 253 19.56 -11.83 11.05
CA ILE A 253 19.39 -12.88 12.05
C ILE A 253 19.19 -14.24 11.38
N CYS A 254 18.35 -14.29 10.34
CA CYS A 254 18.10 -15.52 9.57
C CYS A 254 19.38 -16.02 8.89
N LEU A 255 20.13 -15.16 8.20
CA LEU A 255 21.42 -15.53 7.60
C LEU A 255 22.38 -16.10 8.65
N ASN A 256 22.43 -15.53 9.85
CA ASN A 256 23.28 -16.04 10.92
C ASN A 256 22.86 -17.42 11.47
N ARG A 257 21.55 -17.72 11.49
CA ARG A 257 21.02 -18.97 12.06
C ARG A 257 20.91 -20.10 11.05
N GLU A 258 20.62 -19.78 9.80
CA GLU A 258 20.34 -20.74 8.73
C GLU A 258 21.55 -20.99 7.81
N GLY A 259 22.76 -20.62 8.25
CA GLY A 259 24.01 -20.94 7.56
C GLY A 259 24.33 -20.06 6.33
N GLY A 260 23.81 -18.83 6.29
CA GLY A 260 24.18 -17.85 5.28
C GLY A 260 25.69 -17.58 5.29
N SER A 261 26.27 -17.40 4.11
CA SER A 261 27.69 -17.15 3.94
C SER A 261 28.10 -15.77 4.46
N GLU A 262 29.37 -15.59 4.80
CA GLU A 262 29.91 -14.27 5.16
C GLU A 262 29.74 -13.25 4.02
N LYS A 263 29.76 -13.72 2.76
CA LYS A 263 29.47 -12.88 1.61
C LYS A 263 28.05 -12.35 1.66
N GLU A 264 27.05 -13.20 1.83
CA GLU A 264 25.63 -12.78 1.89
C GLU A 264 25.36 -11.84 3.05
N LYS A 265 25.96 -12.09 4.22
CA LYS A 265 25.84 -11.20 5.38
C LYS A 265 26.45 -9.83 5.11
N ASN A 266 27.66 -9.79 4.52
CA ASN A 266 28.34 -8.54 4.18
C ASN A 266 27.60 -7.79 3.07
N ASP A 267 27.08 -8.49 2.07
CA ASP A 267 26.28 -7.91 0.99
C ASP A 267 24.99 -7.27 1.56
N LEU A 268 24.33 -7.91 2.53
CA LEU A 268 23.19 -7.33 3.23
C LEU A 268 23.59 -6.11 4.08
N LEU A 269 24.62 -6.23 4.92
CA LEU A 269 25.06 -5.17 5.83
C LEU A 269 25.54 -3.93 5.08
N LEU A 270 26.38 -4.11 4.07
CA LEU A 270 27.04 -3.04 3.34
C LEU A 270 26.29 -2.62 2.08
N GLY A 271 25.40 -3.44 1.55
CA GLY A 271 24.59 -3.13 0.37
C GLY A 271 23.25 -2.46 0.71
N SER A 272 22.81 -2.49 1.97
CA SER A 272 21.53 -1.93 2.38
C SER A 272 21.64 -0.62 3.15
N ILE A 273 20.50 -0.05 3.53
CA ILE A 273 20.44 1.11 4.42
C ILE A 273 20.91 0.83 5.84
N LEU A 274 21.23 -0.43 6.20
CA LEU A 274 21.76 -0.78 7.52
C LEU A 274 23.04 0.01 7.84
N LYS A 275 23.89 0.30 6.85
CA LYS A 275 25.11 1.11 7.04
C LYS A 275 24.89 2.62 7.02
N ASP A 276 23.68 3.09 6.66
CA ASP A 276 23.41 4.50 6.44
C ASP A 276 23.00 5.21 7.73
N SER A 277 24.00 5.73 8.44
CA SER A 277 23.80 6.40 9.73
C SER A 277 22.90 7.65 9.67
N ASN A 278 22.72 8.28 8.50
CA ASN A 278 21.84 9.43 8.36
C ASN A 278 20.35 9.04 8.50
N LEU A 279 20.03 7.78 8.23
CA LEU A 279 18.66 7.26 8.32
C LEU A 279 18.33 6.68 9.70
N TYR A 280 19.30 6.53 10.61
CA TYR A 280 19.08 5.92 11.92
C TYR A 280 18.09 6.69 12.80
N LYS A 281 17.94 8.01 12.57
CA LYS A 281 16.96 8.84 13.28
C LYS A 281 15.50 8.43 13.02
N TYR A 282 15.25 7.58 12.02
CA TYR A 282 13.92 7.09 11.65
C TYR A 282 13.65 5.67 12.16
N THR A 283 14.48 5.12 13.05
CA THR A 283 14.28 3.76 13.58
C THR A 283 14.60 3.63 15.06
N ASN A 284 13.86 2.75 15.72
CA ASN A 284 14.08 2.35 17.11
C ASN A 284 15.32 1.44 17.28
N TYR A 285 15.92 0.96 16.19
CA TYR A 285 17.12 0.10 16.21
C TYR A 285 18.43 0.88 16.12
N GLN A 286 18.41 2.21 16.28
CA GLN A 286 19.58 3.07 16.12
C GLN A 286 20.80 2.58 16.92
N ASP A 287 20.63 2.18 18.18
CA ASP A 287 21.76 1.77 19.02
C ASP A 287 22.33 0.41 18.61
N THR A 288 21.47 -0.53 18.23
CA THR A 288 21.89 -1.81 17.62
C THR A 288 22.69 -1.58 16.35
N LEU A 289 22.24 -0.67 15.48
CA LEU A 289 22.94 -0.35 14.23
C LEU A 289 24.30 0.31 14.50
N LYS A 290 24.38 1.26 15.46
CA LYS A 290 25.66 1.84 15.88
C LYS A 290 26.62 0.79 16.43
N GLU A 291 26.12 -0.21 17.15
CA GLU A 291 26.95 -1.29 17.68
C GLU A 291 27.46 -2.21 16.58
N ILE A 292 26.60 -2.63 15.64
CA ILE A 292 26.99 -3.45 14.49
C ILE A 292 28.09 -2.75 13.69
N PHE A 293 27.93 -1.45 13.43
CA PHE A 293 28.86 -0.68 12.62
C PHE A 293 29.89 0.09 13.43
N LYS A 294 30.13 -0.29 14.71
CA LYS A 294 31.01 0.38 15.70
C LYS A 294 31.97 1.33 15.00
N VAL A 295 31.53 2.59 14.91
CA VAL A 295 32.30 3.65 14.28
C VAL A 295 33.56 3.77 15.13
N GLN A 296 34.66 3.19 14.67
CA GLN A 296 35.96 3.52 15.22
C GLN A 296 36.14 5.00 14.88
N LYS A 297 35.82 5.86 15.84
CA LYS A 297 36.40 7.20 15.89
C LYS A 297 37.90 6.99 16.03
N GLN A 298 38.60 6.91 14.91
CA GLN A 298 40.00 7.29 14.82
C GLN A 298 40.04 8.81 14.67
#